data_AF-G2J7C2-F1
#
_entry.id   AF-G2J7C2-F1
#
_cell.length_a   1.000
_cell.length_b   1.000
_cell.length_c   1.000
_cell.angle_alpha   90.00
_cell.angle_beta   90.00
_cell.angle_gamma   90.00
#
_symmetry.space_group_name_H-M   'P 1'
#
loop_
_entity.id
_entity.type
_entity.pdbx_description
1 polymer ?
#
loop_
_entity_poly.entity_id
_entity_poly.type
_entity_poly.pdbx_seq_one_letter_code
_entity_poly.pdbx_strand_id
1 'polypeptide(L)'
;MNEPIKKRDWTDKVFPIGVDAPLKITLNRDTGALSIQQTQLHPAVKGGITMAFLLSPAATRELVLALKRLETELGKPIEDLAMPDSVQ
;
A
#
# COMPACT_ATOMS: atom_id res chain seq x y z
N MET A 1 4.75 15.41 22.32
CA MET A 1 5.20 14.01 22.39
C MET A 1 4.25 13.21 21.53
N ASN A 2 4.71 12.69 20.40
CA ASN A 2 3.86 11.91 19.50
C ASN A 2 3.85 10.46 19.97
N GLU A 3 2.66 9.96 20.31
CA GLU A 3 2.48 8.57 20.69
C GLU A 3 2.87 7.61 19.56
N PRO A 4 3.37 6.41 19.89
CA PRO A 4 3.72 5.40 18.89
C PRO A 4 2.50 5.05 18.03
N ILE A 5 2.71 4.91 16.72
CA ILE A 5 1.68 4.55 15.73
C ILE A 5 0.89 3.29 16.16
N LYS A 6 1.55 2.36 16.87
CA LYS A 6 0.97 1.10 17.38
C LYS A 6 -0.16 1.26 18.41
N LYS A 7 -0.38 2.45 19.00
CA LYS A 7 -1.40 2.68 20.05
C LYS A 7 -2.65 3.41 19.58
N ARG A 8 -2.71 3.83 18.31
CA ARG A 8 -3.87 4.58 17.81
C ARG A 8 -4.93 3.59 17.33
N ASP A 9 -6.07 3.58 18.00
CA ASP A 9 -7.27 2.87 17.57
C ASP A 9 -7.96 3.68 16.46
N TRP A 10 -8.09 3.10 15.28
CA TRP A 10 -8.66 3.74 14.07
C TRP A 10 -9.89 3.01 13.55
N THR A 11 -10.42 2.06 14.32
CA THR A 11 -11.39 1.06 13.86
C THR A 11 -12.75 1.60 13.41
N ASP A 12 -13.06 2.87 13.66
CA ASP A 12 -14.41 3.42 13.52
C ASP A 12 -14.61 4.40 12.35
N LYS A 13 -13.57 4.87 11.65
CA LYS A 13 -13.72 5.91 10.60
C LYS A 13 -12.83 5.77 9.37
N VAL A 14 -11.74 5.02 9.48
CA VAL A 14 -10.81 4.72 8.38
C VAL A 14 -10.41 3.28 8.59
N PHE A 15 -10.53 2.42 7.58
CA PHE A 15 -10.01 1.07 7.69
C PHE A 15 -8.51 1.12 7.33
N PRO A 16 -7.54 1.08 8.25
CA PRO A 16 -6.23 0.63 7.86
C PRO A 16 -6.31 -0.89 7.76
N ILE A 17 -6.41 -1.38 6.54
CA ILE A 17 -5.84 -2.68 6.25
C ILE A 17 -4.34 -2.45 6.17
N GLY A 18 -3.59 -2.92 7.16
CA GLY A 18 -2.12 -2.96 7.04
C GLY A 18 -1.78 -3.80 5.81
N VAL A 19 -1.06 -3.23 4.85
CA VAL A 19 -0.67 -3.91 3.62
C VAL A 19 0.81 -4.23 3.74
N ASP A 20 1.13 -5.52 3.73
CA ASP A 20 2.50 -6.02 3.95
C ASP A 20 3.05 -6.75 2.72
N ALA A 21 4.37 -6.83 2.61
CA ALA A 21 5.02 -7.60 1.58
C ALA A 21 4.73 -9.12 1.75
N PRO A 22 4.68 -9.89 0.63
CA PRO A 22 4.86 -9.46 -0.74
C PRO A 22 3.58 -8.86 -1.36
N LEU A 23 3.75 -7.76 -2.10
CA LEU A 23 2.71 -7.19 -2.94
C LEU A 23 2.84 -7.71 -4.37
N LYS A 24 1.72 -8.10 -4.96
CA LYS A 24 1.63 -8.39 -6.39
C LYS A 24 0.96 -7.21 -7.09
N ILE A 25 1.74 -6.50 -7.90
CA ILE A 25 1.28 -5.32 -8.65
C ILE A 25 1.14 -5.70 -10.13
N THR A 26 -0.02 -5.42 -10.72
CA THR A 26 -0.31 -5.69 -12.14
C THR A 26 -0.84 -4.43 -12.81
N LEU A 27 -0.19 -3.98 -13.88
CA LEU A 27 -0.62 -2.87 -14.71
C LEU A 27 -1.23 -3.40 -16.02
N ASN A 28 -2.48 -3.02 -16.32
CA ASN A 28 -3.05 -3.20 -17.64
C ASN A 28 -2.42 -2.17 -18.60
N ARG A 29 -1.64 -2.65 -19.58
CA ARG A 29 -0.88 -1.79 -20.49
C ARG A 29 -1.75 -1.05 -21.50
N ASP A 30 -2.92 -1.58 -21.81
CA ASP A 30 -3.82 -0.99 -22.82
C ASP A 30 -4.66 0.13 -22.22
N THR A 31 -5.06 -0.02 -20.95
CA THR A 31 -5.97 0.93 -20.28
C THR A 31 -5.29 1.80 -19.23
N GLY A 32 -4.14 1.39 -18.69
CA GLY A 32 -3.48 2.05 -17.57
C GLY A 32 -4.11 1.78 -16.20
N ALA A 33 -5.04 0.81 -16.10
CA ALA A 33 -5.60 0.38 -14.82
C ALA A 33 -4.58 -0.41 -14.00
N LEU A 34 -4.53 -0.19 -12.69
CA LEU A 34 -3.57 -0.82 -11.77
C LEU A 34 -4.30 -1.72 -10.76
N SER A 35 -3.77 -2.91 -10.53
CA SER A 35 -4.20 -3.80 -9.45
C SER A 35 -3.04 -4.06 -8.50
N ILE A 36 -3.29 -3.89 -7.20
CA ILE A 36 -2.34 -4.21 -6.12
C ILE A 36 -2.98 -5.27 -5.26
N GLN A 37 -2.34 -6.43 -5.17
CA GLN A 37 -2.84 -7.59 -4.43
C GLN A 37 -1.89 -7.95 -3.30
N GLN A 38 -2.46 -8.38 -2.18
CA GLN A 38 -1.73 -8.82 -1.00
C GLN A 38 -2.48 -9.98 -0.34
N THR A 39 -1.76 -11.05 0.02
CA THR A 39 -2.34 -12.20 0.71
C THR A 39 -1.85 -12.24 2.14
N GLN A 40 -2.77 -12.11 3.09
CA GLN A 40 -2.50 -12.26 4.52
C GLN A 40 -2.81 -13.67 4.96
N LEU A 41 -1.86 -14.31 5.66
CA LEU A 41 -2.15 -15.58 6.32
C LEU A 41 -3.15 -15.34 7.45
N HIS A 42 -4.23 -16.12 7.47
CA HIS A 42 -5.26 -16.04 8.50
C HIS A 42 -5.49 -17.43 9.10
N PRO A 43 -5.44 -17.60 10.44
CA PRO A 43 -5.55 -18.93 11.07
C PRO A 43 -6.82 -19.70 10.69
N ALA A 44 -7.93 -18.99 10.47
CA ALA A 44 -9.22 -19.60 10.11
C ALA A 44 -9.43 -19.85 8.61
N VAL A 45 -8.55 -19.34 7.73
CA VAL A 45 -8.72 -19.45 6.26
C VAL A 45 -7.50 -20.16 5.67
N LYS A 46 -7.68 -21.40 5.22
CA LYS A 46 -6.62 -22.18 4.58
C LYS A 46 -6.16 -21.46 3.31
N GLY A 47 -4.89 -21.05 3.27
CA GLY A 47 -4.32 -20.26 2.16
C GLY A 47 -4.38 -18.74 2.36
N GLY A 48 -4.96 -18.26 3.46
CA GLY A 48 -5.03 -16.84 3.79
C GLY A 48 -6.17 -16.08 3.11
N ILE A 49 -6.25 -14.79 3.40
CA ILE A 49 -7.20 -13.84 2.81
C ILE A 49 -6.44 -13.01 1.79
N THR A 50 -6.93 -12.98 0.55
CA THR A 50 -6.37 -12.13 -0.50
C THR A 50 -7.19 -10.86 -0.63
N MET A 51 -6.50 -9.73 -0.56
CA MET A 51 -7.08 -8.40 -0.73
C MET A 51 -6.54 -7.80 -2.01
N ALA A 52 -7.40 -7.12 -2.76
CA ALA A 52 -7.05 -6.50 -4.03
C ALA A 52 -7.56 -5.05 -4.06
N PHE A 53 -6.64 -4.12 -4.23
CA PHE A 53 -6.94 -2.72 -4.55
C PHE A 53 -6.93 -2.56 -6.06
N LEU A 54 -8.07 -2.14 -6.62
CA LEU A 54 -8.25 -1.91 -8.04
C LEU A 54 -8.36 -0.41 -8.31
N LEU A 55 -7.39 0.13 -9.04
CA LEU A 55 -7.37 1.52 -9.44
C LEU A 55 -7.81 1.63 -10.90
N SER A 56 -8.77 2.51 -11.14
CA SER A 56 -9.10 2.95 -12.49
C SER A 56 -7.89 3.66 -13.14
N PRO A 57 -7.88 3.85 -14.48
CA PRO A 57 -6.82 4.60 -15.13
C PRO A 57 -6.62 6.01 -14.56
N ALA A 58 -7.72 6.70 -14.21
CA ALA A 58 -7.67 8.03 -13.60
C ALA A 58 -7.03 7.99 -12.20
N ALA A 59 -7.47 7.06 -11.34
CA ALA A 59 -6.91 6.87 -10.01
C ALA A 59 -5.41 6.47 -10.07
N THR A 60 -5.04 5.65 -11.06
CA THR A 60 -3.64 5.26 -11.29
C THR A 60 -2.79 6.48 -11.64
N ARG A 61 -3.29 7.36 -12.53
CA ARG A 61 -2.61 8.62 -12.87
C ARG A 61 -2.43 9.51 -11.63
N GLU A 62 -3.46 9.67 -10.82
CA GLU A 62 -3.40 10.47 -9.60
C GLU A 62 -2.38 9.92 -8.60
N LEU A 63 -2.38 8.60 -8.36
CA LEU A 63 -1.40 7.94 -7.49
C LEU A 63 0.03 8.18 -7.98
N VAL A 64 0.30 7.97 -9.26
CA VAL A 64 1.65 8.17 -9.84
C VAL A 64 2.10 9.62 -9.72
N LEU A 65 1.20 10.59 -9.95
CA LEU A 65 1.53 12.00 -9.78
C LEU A 65 1.80 12.36 -8.33
N ALA A 66 1.05 11.80 -7.38
CA ALA A 66 1.29 12.00 -5.97
C ALA A 66 2.66 11.46 -5.54
N LEU A 67 3.02 10.24 -5.96
CA LEU A 67 4.33 9.65 -5.66
C LEU A 67 5.48 10.49 -6.23
N LYS A 68 5.39 10.95 -7.48
CA LYS A 68 6.42 11.82 -8.09
C LYS A 68 6.59 13.14 -7.35
N ARG A 69 5.49 13.74 -6.87
CA ARG A 69 5.54 14.97 -6.06
C ARG A 69 6.26 14.73 -4.75
N LEU A 70 5.95 13.62 -4.07
CA LEU A 70 6.63 13.24 -2.83
C LEU A 70 8.13 13.04 -3.04
N GLU A 71 8.55 12.35 -4.09
CA GLU A 71 9.98 12.20 -4.40
C GLU A 71 10.68 13.54 -4.68
N THR A 72 9.99 14.45 -5.37
CA THR A 72 10.50 15.80 -5.62
C THR A 72 10.68 16.58 -4.32
N GLU A 73 9.71 16.50 -3.41
CA GLU A 73 9.77 17.15 -2.09
C GLU A 73 10.86 16.55 -1.20
N LEU A 74 11.08 15.23 -1.27
CA LEU A 74 12.11 14.52 -0.52
C LEU A 74 13.52 14.76 -1.07
N GLY A 75 13.65 15.15 -2.35
CA GLY A 75 14.93 15.31 -3.03
C GLY A 75 15.68 13.99 -3.27
N LYS A 76 15.00 12.85 -3.08
CA LYS A 76 15.52 11.49 -3.27
C LYS A 76 14.37 10.50 -3.50
N PRO A 77 14.63 9.31 -4.07
CA PRO A 77 13.63 8.26 -4.23
C PRO A 77 12.96 7.88 -2.91
N ILE A 78 11.66 7.61 -2.94
CA ILE A 78 10.90 7.25 -1.73
C ILE A 78 11.32 5.88 -1.16
N GLU A 79 11.80 4.98 -2.02
CA GLU A 79 12.31 3.67 -1.64
C GLU A 79 13.54 3.74 -0.72
N ASP A 80 14.35 4.80 -0.80
CA ASP A 80 15.49 5.02 0.10
C ASP A 80 15.07 5.28 1.56
N LEU A 81 13.78 5.59 1.80
CA LEU A 81 13.22 5.72 3.14
C LEU A 81 12.60 4.42 3.65
N ALA A 82 12.35 3.44 2.78
CA ALA A 82 11.78 2.16 3.18
C ALA A 82 12.87 1.32 3.89
N MET A 83 12.84 1.34 5.23
CA MET A 83 13.78 0.56 6.03
C MET A 83 13.41 -0.94 6.01
N PRO A 84 14.37 -1.86 5.80
CA PRO A 84 14.13 -3.30 5.72
C PRO A 84 13.44 -3.96 6.94
N ASP A 85 13.34 -3.30 8.10
CA ASP A 85 12.95 -3.95 9.36
C ASP A 85 11.59 -3.51 9.95
N SER A 86 10.63 -3.11 9.10
CA SER A 86 9.28 -2.74 9.59
C SER A 86 8.23 -3.83 9.44
N VAL A 87 8.61 -4.99 8.89
CA VAL A 87 7.74 -6.13 8.60
C VAL A 87 7.99 -7.21 9.65
N GLN A 88 7.04 -7.40 10.57
CA GLN A 88 7.02 -8.50 11.54
C GLN A 88 5.97 -9.52 11.12
#